data_AF-A0A525JVB6-F1
#
_entry.id   AF-A0A525JVB6-F1
#
_cell.length_a   1.000
_cell.length_b   1.000
_cell.length_c   1.000
_cell.angle_alpha   90.00
_cell.angle_beta   90.00
_cell.angle_gamma   90.00
#
_symmetry.space_group_name_H-M   'P 1'
#
loop_
_entity.id
_entity.type
_entity.pdbx_description
1 polymer ?
#
loop_
_entity_poly.entity_id
_entity_poly.type
_entity_poly.pdbx_seq_one_letter_code
_entity_poly.pdbx_strand_id
1 'polypeptide(L)'
;MSVNIRIWVEIAHQPAYRAGGWAYVLAEGGARSGAAGGERSAEAGRIALAGLAQALAATPAGAVVVVRSASPAVLAIPKRLAAAETEPPEEDLDLWAPLTKALAARQVRFAPDTAQLRTPSAFAAAWADLARDKAKTKPFRAIIPKANLDKVALPA
;
A
#
# COMPACT_ATOMS: atom_id res chain seq x y z
N MET A 1 -3.47 22.46 -11.91
CA MET A 1 -3.02 21.28 -12.68
C MET A 1 -3.10 20.08 -11.75
N SER A 2 -3.81 19.02 -12.14
CA SER A 2 -3.90 17.81 -11.31
C SER A 2 -2.67 16.93 -11.52
N VAL A 3 -2.03 16.52 -10.42
CA VAL A 3 -0.87 15.62 -10.45
C VAL A 3 -1.38 14.19 -10.62
N ASN A 4 -0.89 13.47 -11.63
CA ASN A 4 -1.24 12.08 -11.90
C ASN A 4 -0.20 11.15 -11.26
N ILE A 5 -0.65 10.31 -10.33
CA ILE A 5 0.23 9.42 -9.56
C ILE A 5 -0.22 7.97 -9.74
N ARG A 6 0.74 7.09 -10.00
CA ARG A 6 0.56 5.64 -9.94
C ARG A 6 1.21 5.11 -8.68
N ILE A 7 0.47 4.32 -7.92
CA ILE A 7 0.97 3.64 -6.73
C ILE A 7 0.82 2.15 -6.95
N TRP A 8 1.88 1.39 -6.73
CA TRP A 8 1.81 -0.06 -6.57
C TRP A 8 1.95 -0.38 -5.09
N VAL A 9 0.94 -1.02 -4.51
CA VAL A 9 0.94 -1.42 -3.10
C VAL A 9 0.80 -2.93 -3.02
N GLU A 10 1.67 -3.56 -2.26
CA GLU A 10 1.58 -5.00 -1.99
C GLU A 10 1.71 -5.28 -0.50
N ILE A 11 1.17 -6.42 -0.10
CA ILE A 11 1.27 -6.92 1.26
C ILE A 11 1.73 -8.38 1.27
N ALA A 12 2.35 -8.77 2.37
CA ALA A 12 2.68 -10.14 2.69
C ALA A 12 2.25 -10.40 4.14
N HIS A 13 1.31 -11.32 4.34
CA HIS A 13 0.84 -11.72 5.67
C HIS A 13 1.20 -13.18 5.93
N GLN A 14 1.71 -13.48 7.12
CA GLN A 14 1.98 -14.84 7.57
C GLN A 14 1.10 -15.15 8.78
N PRO A 15 -0.05 -15.84 8.59
CA PRO A 15 -1.03 -16.10 9.65
C PRO A 15 -0.44 -16.80 10.87
N ALA A 16 0.47 -17.76 10.67
CA ALA A 16 1.10 -18.52 11.76
C ALA A 16 1.85 -17.64 12.78
N TYR A 17 2.35 -16.47 12.36
CA TYR A 17 3.02 -15.51 13.26
C TYR A 17 2.20 -14.24 13.48
N ARG A 18 0.99 -14.16 12.90
CA ARG A 18 0.16 -12.94 12.83
C ARG A 18 0.99 -11.71 12.48
N ALA A 19 1.97 -11.88 11.60
CA ALA A 19 2.93 -10.85 11.23
C ALA A 19 2.76 -10.53 9.76
N GLY A 20 2.80 -9.25 9.43
CA GLY A 20 2.59 -8.78 8.09
C GLY A 20 3.51 -7.64 7.72
N GLY A 21 3.81 -7.55 6.44
CA GLY A 21 4.52 -6.44 5.83
C GLY A 21 3.70 -5.85 4.69
N TRP A 22 3.87 -4.56 4.48
CA TRP A 22 3.40 -3.83 3.32
C TRP A 22 4.57 -3.10 2.69
N ALA A 23 4.47 -2.81 1.40
CA ALA A 23 5.33 -1.87 0.73
C ALA A 23 4.58 -1.19 -0.40
N TYR A 24 5.03 0.01 -0.76
CA TYR A 24 4.55 0.70 -1.93
C TYR A 24 5.68 1.30 -2.76
N VAL A 25 5.43 1.37 -4.07
CA VAL A 25 6.17 2.19 -5.02
C VAL A 25 5.21 3.25 -5.54
N LEU A 26 5.62 4.50 -5.47
CA LEU A 26 4.92 5.64 -6.04
C LEU A 26 5.69 6.14 -7.26
N ALA A 27 4.98 6.41 -8.34
CA ALA A 27 5.52 7.07 -9.53
C ALA A 27 4.69 8.29 -9.91
N GLU A 28 5.39 9.40 -10.12
CA GLU A 28 4.88 10.66 -10.65
C GLU A 28 5.76 11.06 -11.83
N GLY A 29 5.24 10.91 -13.05
CA GLY A 29 6.07 11.01 -14.26
C GLY A 29 7.25 10.04 -14.21
N GLY A 30 8.48 10.55 -14.27
CA GLY A 30 9.72 9.77 -14.15
C GLY A 30 10.27 9.62 -12.72
N ALA A 31 9.72 10.37 -11.76
CA ALA A 31 10.14 10.33 -10.36
C ALA A 31 9.54 9.12 -9.65
N ARG A 32 10.35 8.46 -8.80
CA ARG A 32 9.96 7.27 -8.04
C ARG A 32 10.30 7.45 -6.57
N SER A 33 9.36 7.11 -5.70
CA SER A 33 9.54 7.03 -4.25
C SER A 33 8.87 5.76 -3.73
N GLY A 34 9.13 5.39 -2.47
CA GLY A 34 8.55 4.20 -1.90
C GLY A 34 8.95 3.98 -0.46
N ALA A 35 8.13 3.25 0.26
CA ALA A 35 8.42 2.84 1.63
C ALA A 35 7.90 1.43 1.86
N ALA A 36 8.44 0.80 2.89
CA ALA A 36 8.01 -0.51 3.38
C ALA A 36 7.83 -0.45 4.89
N GLY A 37 6.93 -1.27 5.40
CA GLY A 37 6.67 -1.35 6.82
C GLY A 37 6.00 -2.65 7.22
N GLY A 38 6.06 -3.00 8.49
CA GLY A 38 5.46 -4.24 8.96
C GLY A 38 5.08 -4.19 10.43
N GLU A 39 4.08 -4.99 10.75
CA GLU A 39 3.38 -5.01 12.03
C GLU A 39 3.27 -6.47 12.53
N ARG A 40 3.19 -6.61 13.85
CA ARG A 40 2.94 -7.89 14.53
C ARG A 40 1.51 -7.93 15.05
N SER A 41 1.05 -9.14 15.33
CA SER A 41 -0.28 -9.40 15.87
C SER A 41 -1.39 -8.76 15.02
N ALA A 42 -1.23 -8.76 13.70
CA ALA A 42 -2.08 -8.07 12.75
C ALA A 42 -2.57 -9.03 11.66
N GLU A 43 -3.83 -8.88 11.27
CA GLU A 43 -4.43 -9.64 10.17
C GLU A 43 -4.14 -8.97 8.82
N ALA A 44 -4.29 -9.73 7.72
CA ALA A 44 -4.02 -9.25 6.37
C ALA A 44 -4.79 -7.95 6.02
N GLY A 45 -6.03 -7.82 6.52
CA GLY A 45 -6.86 -6.63 6.31
C GLY A 45 -6.25 -5.37 6.92
N ARG A 46 -5.71 -5.45 8.15
CA ARG A 46 -5.03 -4.35 8.83
C ARG A 46 -3.77 -3.94 8.07
N ILE A 47 -2.98 -4.91 7.61
CA ILE A 47 -1.74 -4.67 6.85
C ILE A 47 -2.05 -3.96 5.52
N ALA A 48 -3.14 -4.35 4.84
CA ALA A 48 -3.60 -3.69 3.62
C ALA A 48 -4.00 -2.23 3.88
N LEU A 49 -4.77 -1.97 4.94
CA LEU A 49 -5.18 -0.62 5.34
C LEU A 49 -3.96 0.25 5.70
N ALA A 50 -3.01 -0.30 6.46
CA ALA A 50 -1.79 0.41 6.85
C ALA A 50 -0.92 0.75 5.63
N GLY A 51 -0.71 -0.19 4.73
CA GLY A 51 0.05 0.04 3.49
C GLY A 51 -0.59 1.10 2.60
N LEU A 52 -1.92 1.03 2.42
CA LEU A 52 -2.65 2.01 1.63
C LEU A 52 -2.63 3.40 2.28
N ALA A 53 -2.84 3.50 3.60
CA ALA A 53 -2.83 4.77 4.31
C ALA A 53 -1.47 5.47 4.17
N GLN A 54 -0.37 4.73 4.30
CA GLN A 54 0.99 5.26 4.14
C GLN A 54 1.25 5.68 2.70
N ALA A 55 0.82 4.89 1.71
CA ALA A 55 0.98 5.22 0.31
C ALA A 55 0.21 6.50 -0.09
N LEU A 56 -1.02 6.65 0.38
CA LEU A 56 -1.83 7.85 0.11
C LEU A 56 -1.28 9.07 0.86
N ALA A 57 -0.78 8.92 2.09
CA ALA A 57 -0.15 10.01 2.82
C ALA A 57 1.09 10.58 2.11
N ALA A 58 1.78 9.76 1.30
CA ALA A 58 2.92 10.17 0.50
C ALA A 58 2.57 10.92 -0.80
N THR A 59 1.27 11.15 -1.07
CA THR A 59 0.80 11.92 -2.23
C THR A 59 0.24 13.28 -1.81
N PRO A 60 0.36 14.34 -2.62
CA PRO A 60 -0.28 15.61 -2.33
C PRO A 60 -1.82 15.50 -2.37
N ALA A 61 -2.49 16.39 -1.64
CA ALA A 61 -3.95 16.55 -1.77
C ALA A 61 -4.31 17.04 -3.18
N GLY A 62 -5.49 16.66 -3.67
CA GLY A 62 -5.95 16.97 -5.03
C GLY A 62 -5.30 16.15 -6.16
N ALA A 63 -4.42 15.20 -5.83
CA ALA A 63 -3.85 14.28 -6.82
C ALA A 63 -4.90 13.31 -7.37
N VAL A 64 -4.72 12.92 -8.63
CA VAL A 64 -5.42 11.80 -9.26
C VAL A 64 -4.53 10.57 -9.11
N VAL A 65 -4.97 9.62 -8.28
CA VAL A 65 -4.18 8.46 -7.85
C VAL A 65 -4.77 7.18 -8.44
N VAL A 66 -3.92 6.40 -9.08
CA VAL A 66 -4.23 5.02 -9.48
C VAL A 66 -3.48 4.07 -8.55
N VAL A 67 -4.21 3.40 -7.66
CA VAL A 67 -3.68 2.33 -6.82
C VAL A 67 -3.76 1.02 -7.60
N ARG A 68 -2.61 0.37 -7.77
CA ARG A 68 -2.43 -0.91 -8.42
C ARG A 68 -1.94 -1.94 -7.42
N SER A 69 -2.48 -3.14 -7.48
CA SER A 69 -2.08 -4.22 -6.57
C SER A 69 -2.41 -5.59 -7.16
N ALA A 70 -1.57 -6.57 -6.88
CA ALA A 70 -1.85 -7.99 -7.07
C ALA A 70 -2.49 -8.62 -5.82
N SER A 71 -2.48 -7.93 -4.68
CA SER A 71 -3.05 -8.44 -3.43
C SER A 71 -4.58 -8.36 -3.41
N PRO A 72 -5.29 -9.48 -3.22
CA PRO A 72 -6.75 -9.47 -3.04
C PRO A 72 -7.20 -8.63 -1.85
N ALA A 73 -6.41 -8.59 -0.77
CA ALA A 73 -6.74 -7.81 0.43
C ALA A 73 -6.73 -6.30 0.17
N VAL A 74 -5.80 -5.82 -0.65
CA VAL A 74 -5.76 -4.40 -1.08
C VAL A 74 -6.91 -4.11 -2.04
N LEU A 75 -7.16 -5.01 -3.00
CA LEU A 75 -8.26 -4.86 -3.97
C LEU A 75 -9.65 -4.97 -3.35
N ALA A 76 -9.78 -5.56 -2.16
CA ALA A 76 -11.04 -5.60 -1.41
C ALA A 76 -11.37 -4.28 -0.68
N ILE A 77 -10.40 -3.37 -0.51
CA ILE A 77 -10.59 -2.13 0.26
C ILE A 77 -11.75 -1.26 -0.27
N PRO A 78 -11.91 -1.02 -1.58
CA PRO A 78 -13.05 -0.23 -2.09
C PRO A 78 -14.41 -0.81 -1.67
N LYS A 79 -14.55 -2.13 -1.70
CA LYS A 79 -15.77 -2.81 -1.25
C LYS A 79 -15.98 -2.63 0.25
N ARG A 80 -14.90 -2.72 1.05
CA ARG A 80 -14.96 -2.49 2.50
C ARG A 80 -15.31 -1.03 2.84
N LEU A 81 -14.78 -0.06 2.10
CA LEU A 81 -15.13 1.36 2.23
C LEU A 81 -16.61 1.61 1.96
N ALA A 82 -17.15 1.05 0.87
CA ALA A 82 -18.57 1.17 0.56
C ALA A 82 -19.46 0.54 1.64
N ALA A 83 -19.06 -0.63 2.17
CA ALA A 83 -19.78 -1.26 3.28
C ALA A 83 -19.71 -0.43 4.57
N ALA A 84 -18.58 0.23 4.83
CA ALA A 84 -18.37 1.08 6.01
C ALA A 84 -19.29 2.31 6.06
N GLU A 85 -19.87 2.73 4.94
CA GLU A 85 -20.87 3.81 4.92
C GLU A 85 -22.19 3.38 5.58
N THR A 86 -22.54 2.10 5.49
CA THR A 86 -23.76 1.53 6.09
C THR A 86 -23.48 0.82 7.41
N GLU A 87 -22.31 0.23 7.56
CA GLU A 87 -21.89 -0.55 8.73
C GLU A 87 -20.48 -0.12 9.13
N PRO A 88 -20.35 0.95 9.95
CA PRO A 88 -19.06 1.49 10.32
C PRO A 88 -18.15 0.43 10.97
N PRO A 89 -16.86 0.38 10.64
CA PRO A 89 -15.94 -0.59 11.20
C PRO A 89 -15.77 -0.37 12.71
N GLU A 90 -15.76 -1.45 13.48
CA GLU A 90 -15.48 -1.41 14.93
C GLU A 90 -14.00 -1.66 15.26
N GLU A 91 -13.24 -2.17 14.30
CA GLU A 91 -11.82 -2.51 14.41
C GLU A 91 -10.96 -1.63 13.49
N ASP A 92 -9.64 -1.56 13.76
CA ASP A 92 -8.66 -0.79 12.97
C ASP A 92 -9.00 0.70 12.80
N LEU A 93 -9.73 1.28 13.77
CA LEU A 93 -10.19 2.68 13.74
C LEU A 93 -9.03 3.69 13.55
N ASP A 94 -7.86 3.34 14.09
CA ASP A 94 -6.62 4.11 13.94
C ASP A 94 -6.14 4.20 12.49
N LEU A 95 -6.53 3.25 11.63
CA LEU A 95 -6.22 3.23 10.21
C LEU A 95 -7.37 3.75 9.35
N TRP A 96 -8.62 3.49 9.73
CA TRP A 96 -9.80 3.95 8.98
C TRP A 96 -9.92 5.47 8.93
N ALA A 97 -9.77 6.15 10.07
CA ALA A 97 -9.87 7.62 10.11
C ALA A 97 -8.89 8.34 9.17
N PRO A 98 -7.57 8.08 9.22
CA PRO A 98 -6.63 8.72 8.31
C PRO A 98 -6.83 8.28 6.85
N LEU A 99 -7.25 7.04 6.61
CA LEU A 99 -7.52 6.54 5.26
C LEU A 99 -8.71 7.26 4.62
N THR A 100 -9.85 7.36 5.32
CA THR A 100 -11.04 8.07 4.84
C THR A 100 -10.73 9.54 4.56
N LYS A 101 -9.98 10.21 5.44
CA LYS A 101 -9.50 11.58 5.21
C LYS A 101 -8.61 11.67 3.96
N ALA A 102 -7.71 10.71 3.78
CA ALA A 102 -6.82 10.70 2.63
C ALA A 102 -7.56 10.47 1.31
N LEU A 103 -8.56 9.60 1.31
CA LEU A 103 -9.41 9.32 0.17
C LEU A 103 -10.30 10.52 -0.18
N ALA A 104 -10.91 11.18 0.80
CA ALA A 104 -11.73 12.37 0.56
C ALA A 104 -10.92 13.53 -0.07
N ALA A 105 -9.62 13.60 0.20
CA ALA A 105 -8.75 14.65 -0.32
C ALA A 105 -8.20 14.37 -1.75
N ARG A 106 -8.51 13.21 -2.36
CA ARG A 106 -7.88 12.74 -3.62
C ARG A 106 -8.88 12.00 -4.51
N GLN A 107 -8.67 12.05 -5.82
CA GLN A 107 -9.41 11.18 -6.73
C GLN A 107 -8.67 9.84 -6.83
N VAL A 108 -9.17 8.79 -6.19
CA VAL A 108 -8.50 7.48 -6.13
C VAL A 108 -9.26 6.43 -6.92
N ARG A 109 -8.59 5.74 -7.84
CA ARG A 109 -9.10 4.49 -8.46
C ARG A 109 -8.22 3.31 -8.09
N PHE A 110 -8.84 2.15 -7.96
CA PHE A 110 -8.16 0.89 -7.74
C PHE A 110 -8.19 0.07 -9.03
N ALA A 111 -7.07 -0.55 -9.38
CA ALA A 111 -6.97 -1.41 -10.53
C ALA A 111 -6.13 -2.66 -10.18
N PRO A 112 -6.53 -3.85 -10.64
CA PRO A 112 -5.69 -5.03 -10.47
C PRO A 112 -4.35 -4.84 -11.21
N ASP A 113 -3.33 -5.51 -10.69
CA ASP A 113 -2.04 -5.69 -11.35
C ASP A 113 -1.59 -7.14 -11.26
N THR A 114 -0.53 -7.46 -12.00
CA THR A 114 0.15 -8.75 -11.90
C THR A 114 1.54 -8.56 -11.31
N ALA A 115 1.88 -9.35 -10.29
CA ALA A 115 3.22 -9.37 -9.70
C ALA A 115 4.20 -10.19 -10.57
N GLN A 116 4.24 -9.93 -11.88
CA GLN A 116 5.22 -10.52 -12.78
C GLN A 116 6.63 -9.98 -12.47
N LEU A 117 7.66 -10.80 -12.70
CA LEU A 117 9.04 -10.38 -12.46
C LEU A 117 9.36 -9.05 -13.17
N ARG A 118 10.12 -8.20 -12.48
CA ARG A 118 10.54 -6.88 -12.96
C ARG A 118 9.42 -5.85 -13.12
N THR A 119 8.24 -6.08 -12.54
CA THR A 119 7.19 -5.04 -12.40
C THR A 119 7.31 -4.30 -11.07
N PRO A 120 6.72 -3.10 -10.95
CA PRO A 120 6.67 -2.39 -9.67
C PRO A 120 5.89 -3.17 -8.59
N SER A 121 4.84 -3.92 -8.97
CA SER A 121 4.13 -4.82 -8.05
C SER A 121 5.03 -5.94 -7.54
N ALA A 122 5.80 -6.64 -8.39
CA ALA A 122 6.73 -7.66 -7.89
C ALA A 122 7.83 -7.08 -6.99
N PHE A 123 8.30 -5.86 -7.29
CA PHE A 123 9.25 -5.16 -6.44
C PHE A 123 8.65 -4.80 -5.07
N ALA A 124 7.44 -4.24 -5.05
CA ALA A 124 6.71 -3.94 -3.82
C ALA A 124 6.43 -5.23 -3.03
N ALA A 125 6.03 -6.33 -3.67
CA ALA A 125 5.81 -7.61 -3.02
C ALA A 125 7.09 -8.12 -2.31
N ALA A 126 8.24 -8.06 -2.97
CA ALA A 126 9.52 -8.45 -2.37
C ALA A 126 9.88 -7.60 -1.14
N TRP A 127 9.59 -6.29 -1.17
CA TRP A 127 9.76 -5.42 -0.01
C TRP A 127 8.75 -5.69 1.09
N ALA A 128 7.52 -6.06 0.76
CA ALA A 128 6.51 -6.47 1.72
C ALA A 128 6.90 -7.78 2.43
N ASP A 129 7.46 -8.75 1.71
CA ASP A 129 8.02 -9.98 2.30
C ASP A 129 9.17 -9.68 3.26
N LEU A 130 10.12 -8.84 2.82
CA LEU A 130 11.22 -8.39 3.69
C LEU A 130 10.67 -7.70 4.95
N ALA A 131 9.71 -6.79 4.79
CA ALA A 131 9.11 -6.06 5.88
C ALA A 131 8.38 -6.99 6.87
N ARG A 132 7.65 -7.99 6.36
CA ARG A 132 7.01 -9.03 7.18
C ARG A 132 8.05 -9.80 8.00
N ASP A 133 9.13 -10.22 7.38
CA ASP A 133 10.17 -11.01 8.07
C ASP A 133 10.91 -10.18 9.12
N LYS A 134 11.15 -8.89 8.87
CA LYS A 134 11.68 -7.96 9.87
C LYS A 134 10.68 -7.69 10.99
N ALA A 135 9.38 -7.64 10.66
CA ALA A 135 8.31 -7.37 11.61
C ALA A 135 8.17 -8.44 12.69
N LYS A 136 8.57 -9.69 12.43
CA LYS A 136 8.44 -10.84 13.37
C LYS A 136 8.94 -10.54 14.78
N THR A 137 10.01 -9.77 14.90
CA THR A 137 10.63 -9.45 16.21
C THR A 137 10.22 -8.08 16.74
N LYS A 138 10.06 -7.08 15.86
CA LYS A 138 9.71 -5.70 16.20
C LYS A 138 9.06 -5.00 15.02
N PRO A 139 8.24 -3.95 15.23
CA PRO A 139 7.72 -3.14 14.12
C PRO A 139 8.82 -2.67 13.17
N PHE A 140 8.52 -2.66 11.88
CA PHE A 140 9.46 -2.27 10.83
C PHE A 140 8.90 -1.10 10.03
N ARG A 141 9.76 -0.13 9.72
CA ARG A 141 9.50 0.97 8.79
C ARG A 141 10.81 1.32 8.09
N ALA A 142 10.79 1.50 6.78
CA ALA A 142 11.94 1.92 5.99
C ALA A 142 11.50 2.69 4.75
N ILE A 143 12.21 3.77 4.44
CA ILE A 143 12.15 4.38 3.12
C ILE A 143 12.97 3.52 2.17
N ILE A 144 12.41 3.19 1.00
CA ILE A 144 13.13 2.38 0.01
C ILE A 144 14.22 3.24 -0.64
N PRO A 145 15.49 2.81 -0.65
CA PRO A 145 16.57 3.59 -1.23
C PRO A 145 16.33 3.92 -2.71
N LYS A 146 16.62 5.16 -3.11
CA LYS A 146 16.47 5.63 -4.50
C LYS A 146 17.17 4.71 -5.51
N ALA A 147 18.38 4.24 -5.19
CA ALA A 147 19.16 3.33 -6.03
C ALA A 147 18.44 2.00 -6.33
N ASN A 148 17.51 1.57 -5.46
CA ASN A 148 16.68 0.40 -5.71
C ASN A 148 15.43 0.76 -6.53
N LEU A 149 14.80 1.89 -6.24
CA LEU A 149 13.65 2.40 -6.99
C LEU A 149 13.98 2.71 -8.45
N ASP A 150 15.19 3.22 -8.72
CA ASP A 150 15.63 3.55 -10.08
C ASP A 150 15.74 2.30 -10.98
N LYS A 151 15.84 1.09 -10.39
CA LYS A 151 15.84 -0.20 -11.10
C LYS A 151 14.44 -0.71 -11.46
N VAL A 152 13.38 -0.07 -10.94
CA VAL A 152 12.00 -0.47 -11.21
C VAL A 152 11.56 0.08 -12.57
N ALA A 153 11.23 -0.83 -13.48
CA ALA A 153 10.63 -0.47 -14.77
C ALA A 153 9.16 -0.10 -14.58
N LEU A 154 8.77 1.09 -15.02
CA LEU A 154 7.36 1.50 -15.00
C LEU A 154 6.67 0.94 -16.25
N PRO A 155 5.47 0.38 -16.14
CA PRO A 155 4.67 0.06 -17.31
C PRO A 155 4.34 1.36 -18.06
N ALA A 156 4.21 1.25 -19.39
CA ALA A 156 3.76 2.35 -20.24
C ALA A 156 2.45 2.96 -19.70
#